data_AF-A0A8H7I1P8-F1
#
_entry.id   AF-A0A8H7I1P8-F1
#
_cell.length_a   1.000
_cell.length_b   1.000
_cell.length_c   1.000
_cell.angle_alpha   90.00
_cell.angle_beta   90.00
_cell.angle_gamma   90.00
#
_symmetry.space_group_name_H-M   'P 1'
#
loop_
_entity.id
_entity.type
_entity.pdbx_description
1 polymer ?
#
loop_
_entity_poly.entity_id
_entity_poly.type
_entity_poly.pdbx_seq_one_letter_code
_entity_poly.pdbx_strand_id
1 'polypeptide(L)'
;MKGLQKYILGNFKGELRDNPMAASKLLGLAVKYNEAPNTLKLQCLYVLVFLRRAISAAEIAFLGENATSQVAAIRDRIRILIITDLSYWTTIHRHHFCVRGSNCQNFIHQGVFNNLKDTDPLQEYYQTDSSIFEIPEDAQICHHCSPVRSDLAATIAQEVLKEEIRRCAVGLGLLGASE
;
A
#
# COMPACT_ATOMS: atom_id res chain seq x y z
N MET A 1 -6.11 -30.39 14.51
CA MET A 1 -5.13 -29.28 14.37
C MET A 1 -5.63 -28.08 13.56
N LYS A 2 -6.59 -28.22 12.63
CA LYS A 2 -7.19 -27.09 11.87
C LYS A 2 -7.77 -25.94 12.72
N GLY A 3 -8.32 -26.25 13.90
CA GLY A 3 -8.91 -25.25 14.80
C GLY A 3 -7.90 -24.26 15.41
N LEU A 4 -6.68 -24.71 15.73
CA LEU A 4 -5.66 -23.85 16.34
C LEU A 4 -5.07 -22.88 15.33
N GLN A 5 -4.86 -23.33 14.08
CA GLN A 5 -4.33 -22.49 12.99
C GLN A 5 -5.35 -21.42 12.58
N LYS A 6 -6.63 -21.79 12.44
CA LYS A 6 -7.73 -20.83 12.24
C LYS A 6 -7.82 -19.83 13.40
N TYR A 7 -7.64 -20.28 14.64
CA TYR A 7 -7.65 -19.40 15.81
C TYR A 7 -6.46 -18.42 15.80
N ILE A 8 -5.25 -18.87 15.46
CA ILE A 8 -4.05 -18.01 15.44
C ILE A 8 -4.15 -16.96 14.31
N LEU A 9 -4.52 -17.38 13.09
CA LEU A 9 -4.66 -16.47 11.96
C LEU A 9 -5.88 -15.55 12.11
N GLY A 10 -6.97 -16.05 12.71
CA GLY A 10 -8.18 -15.27 12.99
C GLY A 10 -8.05 -14.26 14.12
N ASN A 11 -7.14 -14.49 15.07
CA ASN A 11 -6.90 -13.58 16.20
C ASN A 11 -5.57 -12.83 16.09
N PHE A 12 -4.96 -12.79 14.91
CA PHE A 12 -3.75 -12.01 14.72
C PHE A 12 -4.08 -10.52 14.91
N LYS A 13 -3.54 -9.93 15.98
CA LYS A 13 -3.66 -8.50 16.33
C LYS A 13 -2.34 -7.73 16.16
N GLY A 14 -1.33 -8.34 15.52
CA GLY A 14 -0.03 -7.69 15.33
C GLY A 14 -0.14 -6.48 14.40
N GLU A 15 0.63 -5.44 14.70
CA GLU A 15 0.75 -4.29 13.81
C GLU A 15 1.56 -4.67 12.56
N LEU A 16 0.88 -4.77 11.42
CA LEU A 16 1.52 -5.03 10.12
C LEU A 16 1.96 -3.75 9.41
N ARG A 17 1.43 -2.60 9.86
CA ARG A 17 1.49 -1.32 9.14
C ARG A 17 2.92 -0.90 8.77
N ASP A 18 3.89 -1.29 9.58
CA ASP A 18 5.30 -0.90 9.43
C ASP A 18 6.24 -2.12 9.29
N ASN A 19 5.70 -3.31 8.94
CA ASN A 19 6.51 -4.51 8.79
C ASN A 19 6.18 -5.30 7.50
N PRO A 20 6.72 -4.87 6.35
CA PRO A 20 6.54 -5.55 5.06
C PRO A 20 6.96 -7.02 5.08
N MET A 21 8.03 -7.33 5.82
CA MET A 21 8.55 -8.70 5.92
C MET A 21 7.59 -9.62 6.70
N ALA A 22 6.95 -9.13 7.74
CA ALA A 22 5.90 -9.87 8.45
C ALA A 22 4.65 -10.03 7.56
N ALA A 23 4.26 -8.98 6.83
CA ALA A 23 3.13 -9.02 5.92
C ALA A 23 3.33 -10.04 4.78
N SER A 24 4.53 -10.13 4.19
CA SER A 24 4.83 -11.11 3.14
C SER A 24 4.80 -12.55 3.64
N LYS A 25 5.39 -12.81 4.82
CA LYS A 25 5.31 -14.11 5.51
C LYS A 25 3.87 -14.52 5.80
N LEU A 26 3.09 -13.62 6.39
CA LEU A 26 1.72 -13.90 6.77
C LEU A 26 0.82 -14.09 5.57
N LEU A 27 0.97 -13.28 4.51
CA LEU A 27 0.23 -13.47 3.27
C LEU A 27 0.58 -14.80 2.60
N GLY A 28 1.87 -15.12 2.48
CA GLY A 28 2.33 -16.38 1.91
C GLY A 28 1.81 -17.61 2.67
N LEU A 29 1.68 -17.52 3.99
CA LEU A 29 1.01 -18.55 4.80
C LEU A 29 -0.50 -18.54 4.57
N ALA A 30 -1.15 -17.38 4.66
CA ALA A 30 -2.61 -17.26 4.55
C ALA A 30 -3.15 -17.73 3.18
N VAL A 31 -2.40 -17.57 2.10
CA VAL A 31 -2.79 -18.06 0.77
C VAL A 31 -2.72 -19.59 0.67
N LYS A 32 -1.85 -20.25 1.45
CA LYS A 32 -1.75 -21.72 1.50
C LYS A 32 -2.87 -22.36 2.31
N TYR A 33 -3.52 -21.61 3.20
CA TYR A 33 -4.58 -22.11 4.08
C TYR A 33 -5.92 -21.47 3.73
N ASN A 34 -6.83 -22.24 3.12
CA ASN A 34 -8.18 -21.77 2.76
C ASN A 34 -8.99 -21.23 3.95
N GLU A 35 -8.62 -21.61 5.17
CA GLU A 35 -9.27 -21.23 6.42
C GLU A 35 -8.82 -19.85 6.94
N ALA A 36 -7.83 -19.21 6.30
CA ALA A 36 -7.34 -17.89 6.67
C ALA A 36 -8.34 -16.79 6.26
N PRO A 37 -8.69 -15.87 7.16
CA PRO A 37 -9.71 -14.87 6.89
C PRO A 37 -9.28 -13.89 5.79
N ASN A 38 -10.23 -13.46 4.97
CA ASN A 38 -9.99 -12.49 3.90
C ASN A 38 -9.48 -11.14 4.45
N THR A 39 -9.93 -10.76 5.65
CA THR A 39 -9.49 -9.54 6.34
C THR A 39 -7.98 -9.53 6.61
N LEU A 40 -7.40 -10.65 7.05
CA LEU A 40 -5.95 -10.76 7.27
C LEU A 40 -5.17 -10.64 5.95
N LYS A 41 -5.65 -11.32 4.90
CA LYS A 41 -5.04 -11.24 3.57
C LYS A 41 -5.06 -9.81 3.04
N LEU A 42 -6.18 -9.11 3.20
CA LEU A 42 -6.33 -7.69 2.83
C LEU A 42 -5.39 -6.78 3.61
N GLN A 43 -5.27 -6.96 4.92
CA GLN A 43 -4.34 -6.18 5.74
C GLN A 43 -2.89 -6.34 5.24
N CYS A 44 -2.47 -7.57 4.93
CA CYS A 44 -1.15 -7.81 4.35
C CYS A 44 -1.01 -7.16 2.97
N LEU A 45 -2.03 -7.26 2.13
CA LEU A 45 -2.03 -6.63 0.80
C LEU A 45 -1.92 -5.12 0.88
N TYR A 46 -2.61 -4.45 1.81
CA TYR A 46 -2.51 -2.99 1.96
C TYR A 46 -1.10 -2.53 2.33
N VAL A 47 -0.37 -3.30 3.13
CA VAL A 47 1.03 -3.01 3.45
C VAL A 47 1.89 -3.18 2.20
N LEU A 48 1.78 -4.34 1.54
CA LEU A 48 2.65 -4.70 0.42
C LEU A 48 2.38 -3.85 -0.81
N VAL A 49 1.12 -3.56 -1.16
CA VAL A 49 0.78 -2.83 -2.39
C VAL A 49 1.30 -1.40 -2.37
N PHE A 50 1.30 -0.74 -1.21
CA PHE A 50 1.68 0.67 -1.10
C PHE A 50 3.17 0.90 -0.88
N LEU A 51 4.02 -0.14 -0.86
CA LEU A 51 5.47 0.09 -0.76
C LEU A 51 5.99 0.77 -2.01
N ARG A 52 6.92 1.69 -1.79
CA ARG A 52 7.64 2.38 -2.86
C ARG A 52 8.53 1.42 -3.64
N ARG A 53 9.32 0.61 -2.95
CA ARG A 53 10.31 -0.29 -3.55
C ARG A 53 9.70 -1.46 -4.33
N ALA A 54 10.52 -2.11 -5.16
CA ALA A 54 10.16 -3.39 -5.79
C ALA A 54 9.92 -4.50 -4.76
N ILE A 55 9.30 -5.61 -5.19
CA ILE A 55 9.18 -6.80 -4.34
C ILE A 55 10.57 -7.44 -4.25
N SER A 56 11.12 -7.50 -3.04
CA SER A 56 12.46 -8.02 -2.77
C SER A 56 12.51 -9.54 -2.91
N ALA A 57 13.70 -10.10 -3.19
CA ALA A 57 13.90 -11.55 -3.27
C ALA A 57 13.44 -12.30 -2.00
N ALA A 58 13.61 -11.70 -0.82
CA ALA A 58 13.14 -12.27 0.43
C ALA A 58 11.61 -12.35 0.50
N GLU A 59 10.89 -11.31 0.10
CA GLU A 59 9.42 -11.33 0.04
C GLU A 59 8.92 -12.35 -0.99
N ILE A 60 9.58 -12.47 -2.15
CA ILE A 60 9.26 -13.48 -3.17
C ILE A 60 9.36 -14.88 -2.56
N ALA A 61 10.42 -15.16 -1.80
CA ALA A 61 10.61 -16.44 -1.14
C ALA A 61 9.50 -16.74 -0.11
N PHE A 62 9.01 -15.74 0.61
CA PHE A 62 7.93 -15.90 1.59
C PHE A 62 6.55 -16.04 0.96
N LEU A 63 6.24 -15.22 -0.04
CA LEU A 63 4.97 -15.23 -0.76
C LEU A 63 4.80 -16.50 -1.61
N GLY A 64 5.88 -16.95 -2.25
CA GLY A 64 5.81 -17.95 -3.31
C GLY A 64 5.36 -17.35 -4.64
N GLU A 65 5.50 -18.13 -5.72
CA GLU A 65 5.33 -17.66 -7.11
C GLU A 65 3.95 -17.03 -7.36
N ASN A 66 2.87 -17.73 -7.00
CA ASN A 66 1.51 -17.28 -7.30
C ASN A 66 1.13 -16.02 -6.51
N ALA A 67 1.39 -15.98 -5.20
CA ALA A 67 1.08 -14.78 -4.41
C ALA A 67 1.96 -13.59 -4.81
N THR A 68 3.21 -13.83 -5.21
CA THR A 68 4.10 -12.79 -5.73
C THR A 68 3.54 -12.16 -7.00
N SER A 69 3.16 -12.97 -7.99
CA SER A 69 2.62 -12.46 -9.27
C SER A 69 1.33 -11.67 -9.06
N GLN A 70 0.46 -12.13 -8.15
CA GLN A 70 -0.78 -11.44 -7.81
C GLN A 70 -0.52 -10.11 -7.09
N VAL A 71 0.38 -10.08 -6.10
CA VAL A 71 0.77 -8.83 -5.41
C VAL A 71 1.38 -7.83 -6.40
N ALA A 72 2.26 -8.29 -7.29
CA ALA A 72 2.86 -7.45 -8.34
C ALA A 72 1.79 -6.86 -9.26
N ALA A 73 0.85 -7.68 -9.76
CA ALA A 73 -0.23 -7.23 -10.63
C ALA A 73 -1.15 -6.19 -9.96
N ILE A 74 -1.53 -6.41 -8.69
CA ILE A 74 -2.33 -5.46 -7.92
C ILE A 74 -1.56 -4.14 -7.74
N ARG A 75 -0.28 -4.24 -7.39
CA ARG A 75 0.58 -3.07 -7.18
C ARG A 75 0.71 -2.24 -8.45
N ASP A 76 0.97 -2.86 -9.59
CA ASP A 76 1.06 -2.15 -10.87
C ASP A 76 -0.27 -1.50 -11.25
N ARG A 77 -1.39 -2.20 -11.06
CA ARG A 77 -2.73 -1.65 -11.27
C ARG A 77 -2.98 -0.38 -10.45
N ILE A 78 -2.65 -0.41 -9.16
CA ILE A 78 -2.83 0.74 -8.27
C ILE A 78 -1.93 1.90 -8.68
N ARG A 79 -0.68 1.64 -9.04
CA ARG A 79 0.24 2.68 -9.52
C ARG A 79 -0.27 3.32 -10.82
N ILE A 80 -0.73 2.51 -11.77
CA ILE A 80 -1.35 3.01 -13.02
C ILE A 80 -2.55 3.89 -12.69
N LEU A 81 -3.45 3.45 -11.82
CA LEU A 81 -4.64 4.23 -11.45
C LEU A 81 -4.29 5.58 -10.83
N ILE A 82 -3.32 5.61 -9.91
CA ILE A 82 -2.85 6.87 -9.33
C ILE A 82 -2.33 7.79 -10.44
N ILE A 83 -1.55 7.27 -11.39
CA ILE A 83 -0.95 8.06 -12.47
C ILE A 83 -2.00 8.55 -13.48
N THR A 84 -3.00 7.74 -13.82
CA THR A 84 -3.90 8.03 -14.95
C THR A 84 -5.23 8.66 -14.56
N ASP A 85 -5.72 8.43 -13.34
CA ASP A 85 -7.06 8.86 -12.93
C ASP A 85 -7.00 10.13 -12.06
N LEU A 86 -7.41 11.25 -12.67
CA LEU A 86 -7.45 12.59 -12.07
C LEU A 86 -8.39 12.68 -10.86
N SER A 87 -9.37 11.79 -10.71
CA SER A 87 -10.33 11.82 -9.61
C SER A 87 -9.69 11.49 -8.25
N TYR A 88 -8.61 10.69 -8.22
CA TYR A 88 -7.86 10.47 -6.99
C TYR A 88 -7.16 11.74 -6.51
N TRP A 89 -6.78 12.62 -7.42
CA TRP A 89 -6.04 13.83 -7.08
C TRP A 89 -6.94 14.85 -6.37
N THR A 90 -8.25 14.85 -6.64
CA THR A 90 -9.18 15.75 -5.94
C THR A 90 -9.45 15.35 -4.48
N THR A 91 -9.01 14.14 -4.06
CA THR A 91 -9.18 13.64 -2.68
C THR A 91 -8.08 14.09 -1.71
N ILE A 92 -6.94 14.60 -2.19
CA ILE A 92 -5.96 15.23 -1.28
C ILE A 92 -6.50 16.57 -0.85
N HIS A 93 -6.92 16.64 0.41
CA HIS A 93 -7.28 17.90 1.03
C HIS A 93 -6.03 18.63 1.54
N ARG A 94 -6.15 19.95 1.64
CA ARG A 94 -5.15 20.79 2.30
C ARG A 94 -5.46 20.88 3.79
N HIS A 95 -4.44 21.22 4.58
CA HIS A 95 -4.69 21.62 5.97
C HIS A 95 -5.66 22.81 6.01
N HIS A 96 -6.57 22.84 6.99
CA HIS A 96 -7.63 23.86 7.07
C HIS A 96 -7.08 25.31 7.11
N PHE A 97 -5.94 25.50 7.78
CA PHE A 97 -5.23 26.80 7.85
C PHE A 97 -4.26 27.07 6.70
N CYS A 98 -4.28 26.28 5.61
CA CYS A 98 -3.38 26.48 4.48
C CYS A 98 -3.68 27.81 3.75
N VAL A 99 -2.69 28.72 3.76
CA VAL A 99 -2.76 30.01 3.07
C VAL A 99 -2.23 29.97 1.63
N ARG A 100 -1.49 28.91 1.26
CA ARG A 100 -0.87 28.76 -0.08
C ARG A 100 -1.81 28.18 -1.14
N GLY A 101 -3.10 28.09 -0.86
CA GLY A 101 -4.10 27.66 -1.84
C GLY A 101 -3.89 26.24 -2.35
N SER A 102 -4.06 26.04 -3.66
CA SER A 102 -3.87 24.76 -4.36
C SER A 102 -2.39 24.37 -4.53
N ASN A 103 -1.43 25.27 -4.30
CA ASN A 103 -0.01 24.97 -4.48
C ASN A 103 0.47 23.87 -3.53
N CYS A 104 0.08 23.89 -2.26
CA CYS A 104 0.45 22.81 -1.33
C CYS A 104 -0.13 21.47 -1.76
N GLN A 105 -1.36 21.45 -2.26
CA GLN A 105 -1.97 20.24 -2.79
C GLN A 105 -1.15 19.73 -3.99
N ASN A 106 -0.78 20.60 -4.94
CA ASN A 106 0.05 20.23 -6.09
C ASN A 106 1.44 19.69 -5.69
N PHE A 107 2.07 20.23 -4.66
CA PHE A 107 3.37 19.71 -4.18
C PHE A 107 3.24 18.36 -3.50
N ILE A 108 2.19 18.15 -2.70
CA ILE A 108 1.90 16.83 -2.10
C ILE A 108 1.66 15.80 -3.20
N HIS A 109 0.88 16.16 -4.22
CA HIS A 109 0.68 15.39 -5.44
C HIS A 109 1.99 15.01 -6.14
N GLN A 110 2.86 16.00 -6.37
CA GLN A 110 4.17 15.76 -6.96
C GLN A 110 5.02 14.84 -6.10
N GLY A 111 4.95 14.95 -4.77
CA GLY A 111 5.60 14.04 -3.83
C GLY A 111 5.20 12.58 -4.03
N VAL A 112 3.90 12.29 -4.12
CA VAL A 112 3.40 10.93 -4.42
C VAL A 112 3.91 10.46 -5.78
N PHE A 113 3.86 11.33 -6.80
CA PHE A 113 4.30 10.98 -8.15
C PHE A 113 5.80 10.69 -8.23
N ASN A 114 6.62 11.46 -7.51
CA ASN A 114 8.06 11.23 -7.43
C ASN A 114 8.36 9.90 -6.71
N ASN A 115 7.63 9.60 -5.63
CA ASN A 115 7.74 8.30 -4.97
C ASN A 115 7.40 7.13 -5.91
N LEU A 116 6.44 7.30 -6.81
CA LEU A 116 6.11 6.28 -7.83
C LEU A 116 7.20 6.12 -8.91
N LYS A 117 7.93 7.20 -9.23
CA LYS A 117 9.00 7.20 -10.25
C LYS A 117 10.31 6.65 -9.73
N ASP A 118 10.60 6.82 -8.44
CA ASP A 118 11.86 6.44 -7.81
C ASP A 118 12.02 4.93 -7.59
N THR A 119 11.33 4.10 -8.38
CA THR A 119 11.70 2.70 -8.61
C THR A 119 12.84 2.62 -9.63
N ASP A 120 13.96 3.31 -9.40
CA ASP A 120 15.17 3.06 -10.19
C ASP A 120 15.75 1.70 -9.75
N PRO A 121 15.77 0.68 -10.64
CA PRO A 121 16.29 -0.64 -10.31
C PRO A 121 17.77 -0.63 -9.93
N LEU A 122 18.53 0.42 -10.28
CA LEU A 122 19.95 0.54 -9.93
C LEU A 122 20.17 1.06 -8.49
N GLN A 123 19.14 1.61 -7.83
CA GLN A 123 19.21 2.10 -6.45
C GLN A 123 18.49 1.20 -5.44
N GLU A 124 18.20 -0.06 -5.79
CA GLU A 124 17.46 -1.01 -4.96
C GLU A 124 18.00 -1.12 -3.50
N TYR A 125 19.32 -0.96 -3.32
CA TYR A 125 19.99 -0.95 -2.00
C TYR A 125 19.62 0.23 -1.08
N TYR A 126 19.10 1.33 -1.62
CA TYR A 126 18.74 2.54 -0.89
C TYR A 126 17.22 2.77 -0.81
N GLN A 127 16.42 1.87 -1.36
CA GLN A 127 14.97 2.01 -1.33
C GLN A 127 14.44 1.59 0.04
N THR A 128 13.85 2.54 0.76
CA THR A 128 13.26 2.31 2.08
C THR A 128 11.97 1.49 1.98
N ASP A 129 11.59 0.83 3.08
CA ASP A 129 10.27 0.20 3.27
C ASP A 129 9.10 1.21 3.35
N SER A 130 9.35 2.47 2.96
CA SER A 130 8.39 3.55 2.99
C SER A 130 7.22 3.35 2.03
N SER A 131 6.08 3.89 2.43
CA SER A 131 4.91 3.96 1.56
C SER A 131 5.10 4.98 0.44
N ILE A 132 4.45 4.77 -0.71
CA ILE A 132 4.33 5.78 -1.78
C ILE A 132 3.69 7.10 -1.30
N PHE A 133 2.94 7.08 -0.19
CA PHE A 133 2.33 8.26 0.43
C PHE A 133 3.22 8.94 1.46
N GLU A 134 4.38 8.37 1.78
CA GLU A 134 5.35 8.98 2.70
C GLU A 134 6.18 10.01 1.94
N ILE A 135 5.74 11.27 1.99
CA ILE A 135 6.36 12.36 1.23
C ILE A 135 7.50 12.97 2.07
N PRO A 136 8.71 13.17 1.51
CA PRO A 136 9.79 13.86 2.23
C PRO A 136 9.44 15.32 2.51
N GLU A 137 10.15 15.97 3.43
CA GLU A 137 9.92 17.40 3.69
C GLU A 137 10.26 18.24 2.47
N ASP A 138 9.42 19.25 2.20
CA ASP A 138 9.57 20.16 1.08
C ASP A 138 9.28 21.60 1.53
N ALA A 139 10.25 22.50 1.34
CA ALA A 139 10.15 23.92 1.67
C ALA A 139 9.04 24.67 0.89
N GLN A 140 8.57 24.09 -0.22
CA GLN A 140 7.49 24.63 -1.03
C GLN A 140 6.11 24.37 -0.41
N ILE A 141 6.00 23.38 0.48
CA ILE A 141 4.80 23.12 1.28
C ILE A 141 4.77 24.09 2.48
N CYS A 142 3.60 24.68 2.77
CA CYS A 142 3.48 25.61 3.90
C CYS A 142 3.63 24.90 5.26
N HIS A 143 3.97 25.66 6.30
CA HIS A 143 4.21 25.14 7.65
C HIS A 143 3.01 24.41 8.29
N HIS A 144 1.78 24.65 7.81
CA HIS A 144 0.59 23.91 8.26
C HIS A 144 0.42 22.57 7.54
N CYS A 145 0.69 22.51 6.23
CA CYS A 145 0.54 21.27 5.46
C CYS A 145 1.77 20.36 5.60
N SER A 146 2.96 20.92 5.80
CA SER A 146 4.21 20.14 5.81
C SER A 146 4.21 19.04 6.89
N PRO A 147 3.82 19.28 8.16
CA PRO A 147 3.84 18.25 9.19
C PRO A 147 2.88 17.08 8.93
N VAL A 148 1.77 17.32 8.24
CA VAL A 148 0.70 16.33 7.98
C VAL A 148 0.67 15.86 6.53
N ARG A 149 1.67 16.22 5.71
CA ARG A 149 1.65 16.00 4.26
C ARG A 149 1.45 14.53 3.86
N SER A 150 2.07 13.60 4.59
CA SER A 150 1.95 12.16 4.34
C SER A 150 0.57 11.64 4.71
N ASP A 151 -0.04 12.17 5.79
CA ASP A 151 -1.42 11.85 6.16
C ASP A 151 -2.42 12.40 5.15
N LEU A 152 -2.19 13.64 4.68
CA LEU A 152 -2.97 14.26 3.60
C LEU A 152 -2.83 13.49 2.29
N ALA A 153 -1.66 12.94 1.98
CA ALA A 153 -1.47 12.07 0.81
C ALA A 153 -2.13 10.70 0.98
N ALA A 154 -2.06 10.14 2.19
CA ALA A 154 -2.69 8.88 2.53
C ALA A 154 -4.23 8.96 2.50
N THR A 155 -4.84 10.15 2.39
CA THR A 155 -6.28 10.24 2.09
C THR A 155 -6.60 9.66 0.72
N ILE A 156 -5.67 9.67 -0.24
CA ILE A 156 -5.83 8.95 -1.52
C ILE A 156 -5.90 7.43 -1.27
N ALA A 157 -5.13 6.94 -0.30
CA ALA A 157 -5.11 5.53 0.10
C ALA A 157 -6.42 5.06 0.78
N GLN A 158 -7.44 5.93 0.90
CA GLN A 158 -8.73 5.60 1.49
C GLN A 158 -9.56 4.67 0.59
N GLU A 159 -10.81 4.44 1.02
CA GLU A 159 -11.80 3.47 0.53
C GLU A 159 -11.67 3.10 -0.94
N VAL A 160 -11.46 4.06 -1.85
CA VAL A 160 -11.40 3.80 -3.29
C VAL A 160 -10.21 2.92 -3.70
N LEU A 161 -8.97 3.24 -3.30
CA LEU A 161 -7.82 2.39 -3.63
C LEU A 161 -7.85 1.07 -2.86
N LYS A 162 -8.32 1.09 -1.61
CA LYS A 162 -8.48 -0.14 -0.80
C LYS A 162 -9.54 -1.08 -1.39
N GLU A 163 -10.61 -0.52 -1.95
CA GLU A 163 -11.66 -1.26 -2.65
C GLU A 163 -11.16 -1.80 -3.98
N GLU A 164 -10.37 -1.03 -4.74
CA GLU A 164 -9.75 -1.55 -5.96
C GLU A 164 -8.78 -2.69 -5.65
N ILE A 165 -7.95 -2.56 -4.61
CA ILE A 165 -7.08 -3.66 -4.13
C ILE A 165 -7.92 -4.90 -3.82
N ARG A 166 -9.05 -4.73 -3.11
CA ARG A 166 -9.97 -5.84 -2.80
C ARG A 166 -10.53 -6.46 -4.07
N ARG A 167 -11.01 -5.66 -5.03
CA ARG A 167 -11.55 -6.14 -6.32
C ARG A 167 -10.53 -6.93 -7.11
N CYS A 168 -9.31 -6.41 -7.23
CA CYS A 168 -8.22 -7.13 -7.90
C CYS A 168 -7.88 -8.42 -7.17
N ALA A 169 -7.83 -8.41 -5.84
CA ALA A 169 -7.52 -9.61 -5.06
C ALA A 169 -8.61 -10.69 -5.17
N VAL A 170 -9.90 -10.31 -5.28
CA VAL A 170 -10.99 -11.26 -5.60
C VAL A 170 -10.83 -11.78 -7.03
N GLY A 171 -10.63 -10.90 -8.01
CA GLY A 171 -10.52 -11.29 -9.43
C GLY A 171 -9.32 -12.19 -9.72
N LEU A 172 -8.24 -12.03 -8.97
CA LEU A 172 -7.03 -12.87 -9.07
C LEU A 172 -7.11 -14.15 -8.21
N GLY A 173 -8.17 -14.34 -7.42
CA GLY A 173 -8.36 -15.52 -6.57
C GLY A 173 -7.54 -15.53 -5.27
N LEU A 174 -6.98 -14.39 -4.84
CA LEU A 174 -6.32 -14.24 -3.52
C LEU A 174 -7.32 -14.31 -2.37
N LEU A 175 -8.50 -13.71 -2.59
CA LEU A 175 -9.62 -13.68 -1.65
C LEU A 175 -10.72 -14.61 -2.14
N GLY A 176 -11.43 -15.24 -1.20
CA GLY A 176 -12.67 -15.93 -1.53
C GLY A 176 -13.74 -14.93 -1.98
N ALA A 177 -14.59 -15.31 -2.93
CA ALA A 177 -15.64 -14.46 -3.49
C ALA A 177 -16.77 -14.08 -2.50
N SER A 178 -16.64 -14.44 -1.23
CA SER A 178 -17.68 -14.27 -0.21
C SER A 178 -17.10 -14.09 1.18
N GLU A 179 -17.34 -12.92 1.76
CA GLU A 179 -17.83 -12.64 3.12
C GLU A 179 -18.67 -11.37 3.07
#